data_AF-A0A1S2N5N9-F1
#
_entry.id   AF-A0A1S2N5N9-F1
#
_cell.length_a   1.000
_cell.length_b   1.000
_cell.length_c   1.000
_cell.angle_alpha   90.00
_cell.angle_beta   90.00
_cell.angle_gamma   90.00
#
_symmetry.space_group_name_H-M   'P 1'
#
loop_
_entity.id
_entity.type
_entity.pdbx_description
1 polymer ?
#
loop_
_entity_poly.entity_id
_entity_poly.type
_entity_poly.pdbx_seq_one_letter_code
_entity_poly.pdbx_strand_id
1 'polypeptide(L)'
;MRDYSPLRGLAAANPTVHLKSSTVVELLDELDRLRAGGAAPARVKRNDYPADFEAVWEVYPTRPGDSKKAAHKAWAARLSAGAKVAEMLAGAQTYAAYVKAMRTEPQFIKQAATFFGPGEHYAADWTVPAVQPKSTGGGAWWLSDATRLAKAMEVGVGQAHYGESTASWEARIRAAIDNGGKPPPPPRLAQIVSPPLPVAPPPSDDADLPRRTGRPEGLSKMLQDLGRRAA
;
A
#
# COMPACT_ATOMS: atom_id res chain seq x y z
N MET A 1 -74.25 -25.94 -44.37
CA MET A 1 -72.95 -26.31 -43.77
C MET A 1 -71.91 -25.34 -44.31
N ARG A 2 -71.29 -24.51 -43.46
CA ARG A 2 -70.22 -23.61 -43.89
C ARG A 2 -68.93 -24.43 -43.96
N ASP A 3 -68.33 -24.45 -45.15
CA ASP A 3 -67.14 -25.23 -45.46
C ASP A 3 -65.92 -24.55 -44.84
N TYR A 4 -65.30 -25.20 -43.85
CA TYR A 4 -64.11 -24.71 -43.13
C TYR A 4 -62.79 -25.19 -43.75
N SER A 5 -62.83 -25.60 -45.02
CA SER A 5 -61.65 -26.04 -45.78
C SER A 5 -60.50 -25.01 -45.93
N PRO A 6 -60.67 -23.66 -45.85
CA PRO A 6 -59.51 -22.76 -45.93
C PRO A 6 -58.66 -22.69 -44.64
N LEU A 7 -59.11 -23.24 -43.51
CA LEU A 7 -58.34 -23.20 -42.26
C LEU A 7 -57.31 -24.34 -42.11
N ARG A 8 -57.37 -25.38 -42.96
CA ARG A 8 -56.34 -26.44 -42.95
C ARG A 8 -55.02 -26.01 -43.60
N GLY A 9 -55.01 -24.94 -44.40
CA GLY A 9 -53.81 -24.48 -45.12
C GLY A 9 -52.91 -23.53 -44.33
N LEU A 10 -53.40 -22.93 -43.23
CA LEU A 10 -52.65 -21.92 -42.48
C LEU A 10 -51.81 -22.49 -41.32
N ALA A 11 -51.98 -23.77 -40.98
CA ALA A 11 -51.20 -24.42 -39.93
C ALA A 11 -49.75 -24.78 -40.36
N ALA A 12 -49.46 -24.81 -41.66
CA ALA A 12 -48.16 -25.22 -42.19
C ALA A 12 -47.12 -24.07 -42.27
N ALA A 13 -47.51 -22.83 -42.02
CA ALA A 13 -46.66 -21.64 -42.18
C ALA A 13 -46.38 -20.87 -40.88
N ASN A 14 -46.76 -21.40 -39.71
CA ASN A 14 -46.57 -20.69 -38.45
C ASN A 14 -45.31 -21.20 -37.73
N PRO A 15 -44.14 -20.53 -37.85
CA PRO A 15 -43.00 -20.88 -37.03
C PRO A 15 -43.37 -20.64 -35.57
N THR A 16 -43.24 -21.65 -34.71
CA THR A 16 -43.38 -21.47 -33.26
C THR A 16 -42.35 -20.44 -32.79
N VAL A 17 -42.78 -19.20 -32.59
CA VAL A 17 -41.95 -18.15 -32.01
C VAL A 17 -41.82 -18.45 -30.53
N HIS A 18 -40.63 -18.86 -30.10
CA HIS A 18 -40.33 -19.04 -28.68
C HIS A 18 -40.09 -17.66 -28.05
N LEU A 19 -41.16 -17.02 -27.60
CA LEU A 19 -41.05 -15.80 -26.82
C LEU A 19 -40.57 -16.14 -25.41
N LYS A 20 -39.63 -15.35 -24.91
CA LYS A 20 -39.20 -15.43 -23.51
C LYS A 20 -40.39 -15.09 -22.60
N SER A 21 -40.52 -15.79 -21.48
CA SER A 21 -41.62 -15.58 -20.53
C SER A 21 -41.76 -14.11 -20.08
N SER A 22 -40.65 -13.36 -19.99
CA SER A 22 -40.66 -11.91 -19.68
C SER A 22 -41.42 -11.11 -20.73
N THR A 23 -41.20 -11.38 -22.01
CA THR A 23 -41.84 -10.66 -23.11
C THR A 23 -43.34 -10.96 -23.17
N VAL A 24 -43.75 -12.18 -22.82
CA VAL A 24 -45.18 -12.54 -22.73
C VAL A 24 -45.86 -11.76 -21.61
N VAL A 25 -45.22 -11.65 -20.44
CA VAL A 25 -45.75 -10.88 -19.30
C VAL A 25 -45.85 -9.39 -19.64
N GLU A 26 -44.83 -8.82 -20.29
CA GLU A 26 -44.83 -7.42 -20.74
C GLU A 26 -45.97 -7.14 -21.76
N LEU A 27 -46.21 -8.07 -22.69
CA LEU A 27 -47.28 -7.92 -23.69
C LEU A 27 -48.68 -8.08 -23.09
N LEU A 28 -48.87 -8.96 -22.11
CA LEU A 28 -50.15 -9.13 -21.42
C LEU A 28 -50.51 -7.90 -20.58
N ASP A 29 -49.53 -7.35 -19.87
CA ASP A 29 -49.67 -6.12 -19.09
C ASP A 29 -49.98 -4.91 -20.00
N GLU A 30 -49.37 -4.85 -21.18
CA GLU A 30 -49.72 -3.86 -22.20
C GLU A 30 -51.15 -4.04 -22.75
N LEU A 31 -51.59 -5.30 -22.97
CA LEU A 31 -52.93 -5.60 -23.45
C LEU A 31 -54.01 -5.19 -22.43
N ASP A 32 -53.75 -5.42 -21.14
CA ASP A 32 -54.65 -5.04 -20.04
C ASP A 32 -54.72 -3.52 -19.87
N ARG A 33 -53.60 -2.80 -20.04
CA ARG A 33 -53.58 -1.32 -20.08
C ARG A 33 -54.39 -0.75 -21.23
N LEU A 34 -54.25 -1.32 -22.42
CA LEU A 34 -55.00 -0.90 -23.60
C LEU A 34 -56.50 -1.18 -23.44
N ARG A 35 -56.87 -2.32 -22.82
CA ARG A 35 -58.25 -2.65 -22.46
C ARG A 35 -58.84 -1.73 -21.39
N ALA A 36 -58.03 -1.25 -20.45
CA ALA A 36 -58.45 -0.35 -19.39
C ALA A 36 -58.59 1.12 -19.83
N GLY A 37 -58.50 1.44 -21.13
CA GLY A 37 -58.69 2.80 -21.65
C GLY A 37 -57.55 3.76 -21.28
N GLY A 38 -56.31 3.29 -21.41
CA GLY A 38 -55.09 3.85 -20.83
C GLY A 38 -54.92 5.38 -20.87
N ALA A 39 -54.83 5.98 -19.68
CA ALA A 39 -53.99 7.14 -19.47
C ALA A 39 -52.53 6.75 -19.77
N ALA A 40 -51.82 7.56 -20.55
CA ALA A 40 -50.42 7.35 -20.93
C ALA A 40 -49.56 6.98 -19.71
N PRO A 41 -48.55 6.09 -19.85
CA PRO A 41 -47.76 5.65 -18.72
C PRO A 41 -47.14 6.89 -18.07
N ALA A 42 -47.42 7.08 -16.78
CA ALA A 42 -46.65 8.01 -15.97
C ALA A 42 -45.18 7.61 -16.14
N ARG A 43 -44.42 8.43 -16.88
CA ARG A 43 -43.01 8.18 -17.19
C ARG A 43 -42.31 7.95 -15.87
N VAL A 44 -42.04 6.69 -15.52
CA VAL A 44 -41.14 6.35 -14.43
C VAL A 44 -39.84 7.02 -14.81
N LYS A 45 -39.48 8.09 -14.10
CA LYS A 45 -38.21 8.78 -14.28
C LYS A 45 -37.14 7.82 -13.77
N ARG A 46 -36.78 6.83 -14.59
CA ARG A 46 -35.51 6.13 -14.44
C ARG A 46 -34.47 7.21 -14.73
N ASN A 47 -33.87 7.75 -13.67
CA ASN A 47 -32.67 8.56 -13.78
C ASN A 47 -31.52 7.61 -14.15
N ASP A 48 -31.62 7.00 -15.33
CA ASP A 48 -30.51 6.28 -15.92
C ASP A 48 -29.53 7.36 -16.39
N TYR A 49 -28.50 7.57 -15.58
CA TYR A 49 -27.40 8.43 -15.97
C TYR A 49 -26.50 7.69 -16.97
N PRO A 50 -25.79 8.41 -17.86
CA PRO A 50 -24.82 7.79 -18.75
C PRO A 50 -23.77 7.00 -17.97
N ALA A 51 -23.34 5.85 -18.49
CA ALA A 51 -22.33 5.01 -17.85
C ALA A 51 -21.03 5.78 -17.55
N ASP A 52 -20.65 6.69 -18.46
CA ASP A 52 -19.50 7.59 -18.29
C ASP A 52 -19.64 8.49 -17.06
N PHE A 53 -20.84 9.03 -16.82
CA PHE A 53 -21.10 9.85 -15.64
C PHE A 53 -21.11 9.00 -14.37
N GLU A 54 -21.66 7.79 -14.40
CA GLU A 54 -21.63 6.86 -13.26
C GLU A 54 -20.19 6.53 -12.86
N ALA A 55 -19.31 6.25 -13.83
CA ALA A 55 -17.89 6.00 -13.57
C ALA A 55 -17.20 7.22 -12.93
N VAL A 56 -17.49 8.43 -13.41
CA VAL A 56 -16.99 9.67 -12.80
C VAL A 56 -17.55 9.87 -11.38
N TRP A 57 -18.83 9.58 -11.18
CA TRP A 57 -19.52 9.72 -9.90
C TRP A 57 -19.01 8.76 -8.84
N GLU A 58 -18.70 7.52 -9.21
CA GLU A 58 -18.17 6.50 -8.30
C GLU A 58 -16.78 6.86 -7.77
N VAL A 59 -15.95 7.47 -8.62
CA VAL A 59 -14.60 7.93 -8.24
C VAL A 59 -14.65 9.17 -7.36
N TYR A 60 -15.66 10.03 -7.54
CA TYR A 60 -15.73 11.30 -6.85
C TYR A 60 -15.86 11.11 -5.33
N PRO A 61 -15.09 11.85 -4.50
CA PRO A 61 -15.09 11.63 -3.06
C PRO A 61 -16.44 12.00 -2.43
N THR A 62 -16.97 11.12 -1.58
CA THR A 62 -18.30 11.27 -0.99
C THR A 62 -18.39 12.47 -0.05
N ARG A 63 -19.36 13.35 -0.33
CA ARG A 63 -19.68 14.54 0.47
C ARG A 63 -21.13 14.51 0.97
N PRO A 64 -21.40 14.85 2.24
CA PRO A 64 -22.76 15.06 2.73
C PRO A 64 -23.47 16.19 1.97
N GLY A 65 -24.69 15.92 1.50
CA GLY A 65 -25.53 16.91 0.82
C GLY A 65 -25.23 17.10 -0.67
N ASP A 66 -24.42 16.24 -1.29
CA ASP A 66 -24.21 16.28 -2.74
C ASP A 66 -25.42 15.77 -3.52
N SER A 67 -25.78 16.50 -4.56
CA SER A 67 -26.90 16.16 -5.44
C SER A 67 -26.41 15.60 -6.76
N LYS A 68 -26.56 14.29 -6.95
CA LYS A 68 -26.18 13.58 -8.19
C LYS A 68 -26.84 14.20 -9.43
N LYS A 69 -28.10 14.64 -9.31
CA LYS A 69 -28.81 15.33 -10.40
C LYS A 69 -28.18 16.67 -10.78
N ALA A 70 -27.78 17.47 -9.78
CA ALA A 70 -27.13 18.75 -10.03
C ALA A 70 -25.73 18.57 -10.62
N ALA A 71 -24.99 17.57 -10.14
CA ALA A 71 -23.69 17.20 -10.67
C ALA A 71 -23.78 16.75 -12.13
N HIS A 72 -24.75 15.88 -12.46
CA HIS A 72 -24.97 15.45 -13.84
C HIS A 72 -25.32 16.62 -14.77
N LYS A 73 -26.16 17.55 -14.31
CA LYS A 73 -26.51 18.75 -15.10
C LYS A 73 -25.26 19.61 -15.39
N ALA A 74 -24.41 19.81 -14.39
CA ALA A 74 -23.16 20.56 -14.56
C ALA A 74 -22.19 19.83 -15.50
N TRP A 75 -22.01 18.53 -15.28
CA TRP A 75 -21.19 17.65 -16.11
C TRP A 75 -21.62 17.64 -17.58
N ALA A 76 -22.91 17.44 -17.84
CA ALA A 76 -23.45 17.45 -19.20
C ALA A 76 -23.26 18.80 -19.90
N ALA A 77 -23.38 19.91 -19.16
CA ALA A 77 -23.13 21.24 -19.70
C ALA A 77 -21.65 21.46 -20.08
N ARG A 78 -20.69 20.77 -19.45
CA ARG A 78 -19.27 20.79 -19.84
C ARG A 78 -19.03 19.98 -21.10
N LEU A 79 -19.67 18.82 -21.24
CA LEU A 79 -19.61 18.05 -22.49
C LEU A 79 -20.16 18.85 -23.67
N SER A 80 -21.28 19.55 -23.48
CA SER A 80 -21.82 20.44 -24.52
C SER A 80 -20.91 21.63 -24.84
N ALA A 81 -20.06 22.06 -23.90
CA ALA A 81 -19.07 23.12 -24.10
C ALA A 81 -17.76 22.62 -24.73
N GLY A 82 -17.61 21.30 -24.96
CA GLY A 82 -16.44 20.70 -25.61
C GLY A 82 -15.45 20.02 -24.67
N ALA A 83 -15.74 19.94 -23.36
CA ALA A 83 -14.90 19.16 -22.43
C ALA A 83 -14.98 17.67 -22.75
N LYS A 84 -13.88 16.94 -22.53
CA LYS A 84 -13.86 15.48 -22.75
C LYS A 84 -14.21 14.74 -21.47
N VAL A 85 -14.97 13.65 -21.59
CA VAL A 85 -15.26 12.73 -20.49
C VAL A 85 -13.98 12.27 -19.77
N ALA A 86 -12.94 11.94 -20.55
CA ALA A 86 -11.65 11.49 -20.01
C ALA A 86 -10.96 12.55 -19.14
N GLU A 87 -11.03 13.83 -19.52
CA GLU A 87 -10.46 14.94 -18.74
C GLU A 87 -11.19 15.09 -17.40
N MET A 88 -12.52 15.00 -17.42
CA MET A 88 -13.34 15.11 -16.23
C MET A 88 -13.17 13.93 -15.27
N LEU A 89 -13.01 12.71 -15.81
CA LEU A 89 -12.70 11.52 -15.03
C LEU A 89 -11.31 11.60 -14.39
N ALA A 90 -10.28 11.97 -15.17
CA ALA A 90 -8.93 12.14 -14.65
C ALA A 90 -8.86 13.24 -13.56
N GLY A 91 -9.58 14.34 -13.77
CA GLY A 91 -9.74 15.40 -12.76
C GLY A 91 -10.39 14.91 -11.47
N ALA A 92 -11.46 14.11 -11.58
CA ALA A 92 -12.13 13.52 -10.41
C ALA A 92 -11.21 12.53 -9.65
N GLN A 93 -10.46 11.69 -10.38
CA GLN A 93 -9.49 10.76 -9.78
C GLN A 93 -8.38 11.49 -9.02
N THR A 94 -7.79 12.52 -9.66
CA THR A 94 -6.73 13.32 -9.06
C THR A 94 -7.24 14.06 -7.83
N TYR A 95 -8.45 14.62 -7.91
CA TYR A 95 -9.10 15.28 -6.78
C TYR A 95 -9.37 14.31 -5.61
N ALA A 96 -9.86 13.10 -5.89
CA ALA A 96 -10.07 12.08 -4.87
C ALA A 96 -8.75 11.70 -4.17
N ALA A 97 -7.67 11.57 -4.93
CA ALA A 97 -6.33 11.33 -4.39
C ALA A 97 -5.86 12.49 -3.49
N TYR A 98 -6.08 13.73 -3.91
CA TYR A 98 -5.79 14.93 -3.12
C TYR A 98 -6.56 14.97 -1.81
N VAL A 99 -7.89 14.75 -1.85
CA VAL A 99 -8.75 14.70 -0.65
C VAL A 99 -8.26 13.63 0.33
N LYS A 100 -7.88 12.46 -0.18
CA LYS A 100 -7.35 11.35 0.64
C LYS A 100 -5.99 11.71 1.26
N ALA A 101 -5.08 12.29 0.49
CA ALA A 101 -3.74 12.66 0.95
C ALA A 101 -3.78 13.79 1.99
N MET A 102 -4.62 14.79 1.77
CA MET A 102 -4.81 15.92 2.68
C MET A 102 -5.68 15.59 3.89
N ARG A 103 -6.29 14.40 3.93
CA ARG A 103 -7.25 13.98 4.96
C ARG A 103 -8.36 15.01 5.16
N THR A 104 -8.85 15.56 4.06
CA THR A 104 -9.88 16.60 4.08
C THR A 104 -11.16 16.04 4.69
N GLU A 105 -11.75 16.76 5.65
CA GLU A 105 -13.01 16.34 6.25
C GLU A 105 -14.15 16.36 5.20
N PRO A 106 -15.12 15.43 5.26
CA PRO A 106 -16.15 15.31 4.24
C PRO A 106 -16.94 16.60 3.96
N GLN A 107 -17.14 17.45 4.96
CA GLN A 107 -17.85 18.74 4.82
C GLN A 107 -17.12 19.77 3.94
N PHE A 108 -15.77 19.69 3.90
CA PHE A 108 -14.91 20.59 3.14
C PHE A 108 -14.56 20.06 1.75
N ILE A 109 -14.96 18.82 1.43
CA ILE A 109 -14.93 18.32 0.06
C ILE A 109 -15.78 19.28 -0.79
N LYS A 110 -15.34 19.56 -2.02
CA LYS A 110 -16.08 20.42 -2.94
C LYS A 110 -17.34 19.70 -3.39
N GLN A 111 -18.46 20.43 -3.53
CA GLN A 111 -19.67 19.83 -4.08
C GLN A 111 -19.44 19.43 -5.55
N ALA A 112 -19.87 18.23 -5.93
CA ALA A 112 -19.69 17.72 -7.30
C ALA A 112 -20.27 18.66 -8.37
N ALA A 113 -21.43 19.30 -8.11
CA ALA A 113 -22.03 20.26 -9.03
C ALA A 113 -21.17 21.51 -9.26
N THR A 114 -20.46 21.98 -8.23
CA THR A 114 -19.50 23.07 -8.35
C THR A 114 -18.25 22.60 -9.06
N PHE A 115 -17.77 21.40 -8.75
CA PHE A 115 -16.58 20.81 -9.35
C PHE A 115 -16.70 20.66 -10.87
N PHE A 116 -17.82 20.13 -11.36
CA PHE A 116 -18.13 20.03 -12.80
C PHE A 116 -18.82 21.29 -13.35
N GLY A 117 -18.87 22.38 -12.58
CA GLY A 117 -19.54 23.61 -12.95
C GLY A 117 -18.73 24.48 -13.94
N PRO A 118 -19.19 25.71 -14.19
CA PRO A 118 -18.54 26.64 -15.13
C PRO A 118 -17.10 27.01 -14.78
N GLY A 119 -16.68 26.84 -13.51
CA GLY A 119 -15.32 27.09 -13.05
C GLY A 119 -14.33 25.96 -13.34
N GLU A 120 -14.77 24.87 -13.97
CA GLU A 120 -13.91 23.81 -14.51
C GLU A 120 -12.86 23.28 -13.53
N HIS A 121 -13.27 23.09 -12.28
CA HIS A 121 -12.35 22.65 -11.22
C HIS A 121 -11.75 21.26 -11.47
N TYR A 122 -12.34 20.46 -12.37
CA TYR A 122 -11.73 19.21 -12.83
C TYR A 122 -10.41 19.42 -13.59
N ALA A 123 -10.18 20.61 -14.16
CA ALA A 123 -8.94 20.97 -14.86
C ALA A 123 -7.91 21.69 -13.97
N ALA A 124 -8.23 21.91 -12.68
CA ALA A 124 -7.31 22.54 -11.74
C ALA A 124 -6.15 21.61 -11.37
N ASP A 125 -5.04 22.21 -10.94
CA ASP A 125 -3.88 21.46 -10.43
C ASP A 125 -4.20 20.88 -9.04
N TRP A 126 -4.48 19.58 -9.01
CA TRP A 126 -4.72 18.79 -7.80
C TRP A 126 -3.49 17.94 -7.43
N THR A 127 -2.28 18.40 -7.77
CA THR A 127 -1.05 17.71 -7.41
C THR A 127 -0.99 17.48 -5.90
N VAL A 128 -0.89 16.21 -5.52
CA VAL A 128 -0.68 15.83 -4.13
C VAL A 128 0.73 16.25 -3.74
N PRO A 129 0.93 17.14 -2.75
CA PRO A 129 2.26 17.45 -2.27
C PRO A 129 2.90 16.14 -1.81
N ALA A 130 4.13 15.87 -2.25
CA ALA A 130 4.86 14.67 -1.86
C ALA A 130 4.70 14.50 -0.36
N VAL A 131 4.00 13.43 0.05
CA VAL A 131 3.71 13.16 1.44
C VAL A 131 5.07 12.99 2.10
N GLN A 132 5.57 14.07 2.72
CA GLN A 132 6.63 13.93 3.71
C GLN A 132 6.04 12.95 4.70
N PRO A 133 6.65 11.77 4.90
CA PRO A 133 6.14 10.81 5.88
C PRO A 133 6.00 11.61 7.16
N LYS A 134 4.76 11.81 7.60
CA LYS A 134 4.45 12.57 8.82
C LYS A 134 5.35 11.93 9.86
N SER A 135 6.38 12.65 10.29
CA SER A 135 7.28 12.16 11.32
C SER A 135 6.35 11.76 12.46
N THR A 136 6.42 10.50 12.86
CA THR A 136 5.80 10.01 14.10
C THR A 136 6.53 10.68 15.27
N GLY A 137 6.47 12.02 15.34
CA GLY A 137 7.18 12.88 16.28
C GLY A 137 6.39 13.12 17.56
N GLY A 138 5.49 12.19 17.91
CA GLY A 138 4.67 12.26 19.12
C GLY A 138 3.99 10.95 19.51
N GLY A 139 4.21 9.87 18.75
CA GLY A 139 3.77 8.52 19.12
C GLY A 139 4.94 7.77 19.75
N ALA A 140 4.67 7.08 20.84
CA ALA A 140 5.61 6.33 21.66
C ALA A 140 6.78 5.69 20.86
N TRP A 141 7.92 6.37 20.87
CA TRP A 141 9.11 6.02 20.09
C TRP A 141 9.73 4.67 20.50
N TRP A 142 9.31 4.12 21.64
CA TRP A 142 9.75 2.84 22.21
C TRP A 142 8.98 1.61 21.71
N LEU A 143 7.93 1.73 20.87
CA LEU A 143 7.10 0.57 20.46
C LEU A 143 7.80 -0.40 19.50
N SER A 144 8.67 0.11 18.63
CA SER A 144 9.34 -0.70 17.62
C SER A 144 10.81 -0.35 17.54
N ASP A 145 11.61 -1.31 17.09
CA ASP A 145 13.04 -1.09 16.89
C ASP A 145 13.32 -0.01 15.83
N ALA A 146 12.46 0.07 14.80
CA ALA A 146 12.53 1.09 13.76
C ALA A 146 12.22 2.50 14.29
N THR A 147 11.20 2.66 15.14
CA THR A 147 10.87 3.96 15.76
C THR A 147 11.91 4.38 16.80
N ARG A 148 12.50 3.40 17.48
CA ARG A 148 13.56 3.60 18.47
C ARG A 148 14.84 4.07 17.79
N LEU A 149 15.24 3.42 16.70
CA LEU A 149 16.39 3.83 15.88
C LEU A 149 16.18 5.23 15.28
N ALA A 150 15.00 5.50 14.71
CA ALA A 150 14.69 6.81 14.15
C ALA A 150 14.83 7.93 15.19
N LYS A 151 14.26 7.72 16.39
CA LYS A 151 14.41 8.68 17.48
C LYS A 151 15.86 8.79 17.96
N ALA A 152 16.60 7.67 18.06
CA ALA A 152 18.01 7.66 18.45
C ALA A 152 18.91 8.45 17.48
N MET A 153 18.65 8.37 16.17
CA MET A 153 19.36 9.17 15.18
C MET A 153 18.99 10.65 15.28
N GLU A 154 17.71 10.97 15.52
CA GLU A 154 17.22 12.34 15.72
C GLU A 154 17.88 13.03 16.92
N VAL A 155 18.08 12.31 18.04
CA VAL A 155 18.69 12.84 19.26
C VAL A 155 20.20 12.63 19.34
N GLY A 156 20.83 12.14 18.27
CA GLY A 156 22.29 11.94 18.19
C GLY A 156 22.86 10.77 19.01
N VAL A 157 22.02 9.83 19.46
CA VAL A 157 22.41 8.64 20.24
C VAL A 157 22.96 7.51 19.36
N GLY A 158 22.48 7.41 18.11
CA GLY A 158 22.91 6.39 17.15
C GLY A 158 22.32 4.99 17.39
N GLN A 159 22.82 4.00 16.64
CA GLN A 159 22.40 2.59 16.75
C GLN A 159 22.82 1.97 18.10
N ALA A 160 22.11 0.91 18.52
CA ALA A 160 22.53 0.11 19.67
C ALA A 160 23.93 -0.47 19.45
N HIS A 161 24.77 -0.48 20.49
CA HIS A 161 26.08 -1.11 20.38
C HIS A 161 25.98 -2.64 20.54
N TYR A 162 26.92 -3.38 19.95
CA TYR A 162 26.96 -4.84 20.07
C TYR A 162 27.06 -5.27 21.54
N GLY A 163 26.09 -6.06 22.01
CA GLY A 163 25.99 -6.50 23.42
C GLY A 163 25.28 -5.52 24.36
N GLU A 164 24.82 -4.35 23.87
CA GLU A 164 23.97 -3.45 24.65
C GLU A 164 22.54 -4.00 24.74
N SER A 165 21.98 -4.01 25.95
CA SER A 165 20.58 -4.37 26.11
C SER A 165 19.67 -3.29 25.56
N THR A 166 18.51 -3.68 25.01
CA THR A 166 17.50 -2.73 24.52
C THR A 166 17.13 -1.68 25.56
N ALA A 167 17.07 -2.06 26.84
CA ALA A 167 16.78 -1.15 27.95
C ALA A 167 17.90 -0.10 28.20
N SER A 168 19.17 -0.48 28.07
CA SER A 168 20.31 0.45 28.15
C SER A 168 20.29 1.46 27.00
N TRP A 169 20.00 0.97 25.80
CA TRP A 169 19.90 1.82 24.61
C TRP A 169 18.71 2.80 24.71
N GLU A 170 17.55 2.35 25.20
CA GLU A 170 16.39 3.20 25.47
C GLU A 170 16.68 4.28 26.51
N ALA A 171 17.42 3.96 27.57
CA ALA A 171 17.81 4.92 28.60
C ALA A 171 18.67 6.05 28.03
N ARG A 172 19.56 5.75 27.07
CA ARG A 172 20.36 6.77 26.37
C ARG A 172 19.52 7.67 25.48
N ILE A 173 18.54 7.10 24.77
CA ILE A 173 17.59 7.87 23.95
C ILE A 173 16.76 8.80 24.83
N ARG A 174 16.23 8.31 25.94
CA ARG A 174 15.47 9.11 26.91
C ARG A 174 16.31 10.23 27.52
N ALA A 175 17.52 9.91 27.98
CA ALA A 175 18.42 10.92 28.55
C ALA A 175 18.84 11.98 27.52
N ALA A 176 19.04 11.61 26.26
CA ALA A 176 19.33 12.58 25.20
C ALA A 176 18.13 13.51 24.91
N ILE A 177 16.90 13.01 25.00
CA ILE A 177 15.68 13.84 24.93
C ILE A 177 15.65 14.83 26.10
N ASP A 178 15.83 14.34 27.33
CA ASP A 178 15.80 15.17 28.55
C ASP A 178 16.94 16.20 28.58
N ASN A 179 18.08 15.89 27.95
CA ASN A 179 19.25 16.77 27.84
C ASN A 179 19.24 17.67 26.58
N GLY A 180 18.13 17.75 25.83
CA GLY A 180 18.03 18.63 24.66
C GLY A 180 18.95 18.25 23.48
N GLY A 181 19.23 16.96 23.30
CA GLY A 181 20.01 16.43 22.17
C GLY A 181 21.47 16.08 22.48
N LYS A 182 21.89 16.07 23.76
CA LYS A 182 23.23 15.64 24.17
C LYS A 182 23.17 14.28 24.88
N PRO A 183 23.60 13.18 24.24
CA PRO A 183 23.53 11.86 24.84
C PRO A 183 24.51 11.74 26.02
N PRO A 184 24.11 11.09 27.13
CA PRO A 184 25.08 10.72 28.16
C PRO A 184 26.10 9.74 27.58
N PRO A 185 27.34 9.71 28.11
CA PRO A 185 28.29 8.68 27.74
C PRO A 185 27.65 7.31 28.00
N PRO A 186 27.85 6.32 27.11
CA PRO A 186 27.31 4.99 27.33
C PRO A 186 27.76 4.48 28.69
N PRO A 187 26.93 3.68 29.40
CA PRO A 187 27.42 2.98 30.58
C PRO A 187 28.69 2.24 30.17
N ARG A 188 29.75 2.33 30.99
CA ARG A 188 30.94 1.51 30.76
C ARG A 188 30.45 0.07 30.76
N LEU A 189 30.33 -0.52 29.58
CA LEU A 189 30.40 -1.96 29.45
C LEU A 189 31.63 -2.34 30.27
N ALA A 190 31.47 -3.25 31.22
CA ALA A 190 32.63 -4.00 31.68
C ALA A 190 33.27 -4.49 30.40
N GLN A 191 34.37 -3.84 29.99
CA GLN A 191 35.18 -4.35 28.92
C GLN A 191 35.42 -5.77 29.35
N ILE A 192 34.94 -6.73 28.58
CA ILE A 192 35.62 -8.01 28.57
C ILE A 192 37.05 -7.59 28.25
N VAL A 193 37.89 -7.54 29.28
CA VAL A 193 39.33 -7.38 29.13
C VAL A 193 39.66 -8.48 28.14
N SER A 194 39.89 -8.09 26.88
CA SER A 194 40.60 -8.98 25.99
C SER A 194 41.91 -9.24 26.73
N PRO A 195 42.22 -10.49 27.13
CA PRO A 195 43.53 -10.75 27.71
C PRO A 195 44.56 -10.21 26.71
N PRO A 196 45.63 -9.55 27.15
CA PRO A 196 46.61 -8.97 26.24
C PRO A 196 47.09 -10.07 25.31
N LEU A 197 47.02 -9.82 23.99
CA LEU A 197 47.61 -10.70 22.99
C LEU A 197 49.09 -10.95 23.39
N PRO A 198 49.59 -12.19 23.37
CA PRO A 198 51.00 -12.42 23.62
C PRO A 198 51.81 -11.64 22.58
N VAL A 199 52.70 -10.77 23.05
CA VAL A 199 53.61 -10.01 22.19
C VAL A 199 54.48 -11.04 21.45
N ALA A 200 54.44 -11.02 20.12
CA ALA A 200 55.40 -11.77 19.33
C ALA A 200 56.79 -11.15 19.58
N PRO A 201 57.85 -11.95 19.84
CA PRO A 201 59.20 -11.41 19.85
C PRO A 201 59.57 -10.88 18.46
N PRO A 202 60.40 -9.81 18.35
CA PRO A 202 60.82 -9.28 17.05
C PRO A 202 61.62 -10.33 16.26
N PRO A 203 61.57 -10.29 14.91
CA PRO A 203 62.31 -11.22 14.07
C PRO A 203 63.82 -10.97 14.22
N SER A 204 64.56 -11.99 14.67
CA SER A 204 65.99 -12.05 14.45
C SER A 204 66.24 -12.42 12.99
N ASP A 205 67.00 -11.59 12.29
CA ASP A 205 67.56 -11.89 10.97
C ASP A 205 68.42 -13.17 11.02
N ASP A 206 67.91 -14.28 10.48
CA ASP A 206 68.71 -15.43 10.10
C ASP A 206 69.12 -15.29 8.63
N ALA A 207 70.29 -14.71 8.42
CA ALA A 207 71.04 -14.89 7.18
C ALA A 207 71.88 -16.17 7.30
N ASP A 208 71.55 -17.12 6.42
CA ASP A 208 72.50 -18.02 5.74
C ASP A 208 73.11 -19.17 6.57
N LEU A 209 72.40 -20.30 6.59
CA LEU A 209 73.05 -21.62 6.70
C LEU A 209 73.72 -21.92 5.34
N PRO A 210 74.93 -22.52 5.28
CA PRO A 210 74.92 -23.98 5.35
C PRO A 210 76.20 -24.73 5.83
N ARG A 211 75.92 -26.00 6.19
CA ARG A 211 76.73 -27.23 6.12
C ARG A 211 77.48 -27.72 7.38
N ARG A 212 76.95 -28.87 7.85
CA ARG A 212 77.62 -30.14 8.23
C ARG A 212 78.95 -30.03 8.98
N THR A 213 79.01 -30.61 10.19
CA THR A 213 79.73 -31.88 10.50
C THR A 213 79.55 -32.29 11.96
N GLY A 214 79.37 -33.60 12.24
CA GLY A 214 79.86 -34.22 13.49
C GLY A 214 78.84 -34.66 14.56
N ARG A 215 78.36 -35.90 14.47
CA ARG A 215 78.12 -36.84 15.60
C ARG A 215 79.51 -37.37 16.07
N PRO A 216 79.69 -38.14 17.18
CA PRO A 216 78.78 -38.62 18.23
C PRO A 216 79.36 -38.40 19.66
N GLU A 217 78.65 -38.68 20.75
CA GLU A 217 78.75 -39.91 21.57
C GLU A 217 77.68 -39.77 22.67
N GLY A 218 76.80 -40.73 22.91
CA GLY A 218 77.14 -41.91 23.70
C GLY A 218 76.00 -42.17 24.70
N LEU A 219 74.84 -42.62 24.23
CA LEU A 219 73.77 -43.15 25.10
C LEU A 219 73.13 -44.42 24.50
N SER A 220 73.92 -45.21 23.77
CA SER A 220 73.58 -46.62 23.43
C SER A 220 73.72 -47.58 24.62
N LYS A 221 73.67 -47.09 25.87
CA LYS A 221 73.79 -47.93 27.07
C LYS A 221 72.64 -47.82 28.07
N MET A 222 71.55 -47.10 27.78
CA MET A 222 70.39 -47.01 28.69
C MET A 222 69.10 -47.67 28.19
N LEU A 223 69.08 -48.26 26.99
CA LEU A 223 67.88 -48.87 26.41
C LEU A 223 68.01 -50.38 26.14
N GLN A 224 68.85 -51.07 26.92
CA GLN A 224 68.89 -52.54 26.97
C GLN A 224 68.49 -53.15 28.32
N ASP A 225 68.16 -52.35 29.35
CA ASP A 225 67.95 -52.90 30.71
C ASP A 225 66.58 -52.64 31.35
N LEU A 226 65.53 -52.38 30.56
CA LEU A 226 64.15 -52.29 31.05
C LEU A 226 63.17 -53.06 30.16
N GLY A 227 63.53 -54.32 29.86
CA GLY A 227 62.70 -55.20 29.05
C GLY A 227 62.89 -56.70 29.26
N ARG A 228 63.48 -57.14 30.39
CA ARG A 228 63.57 -58.59 30.68
C ARG A 228 63.71 -58.92 32.19
N ARG A 229 62.68 -58.63 33.00
CA ARG A 229 62.20 -59.47 34.13
C ARG A 229 61.11 -58.80 35.00
N ALA A 230 59.88 -59.04 34.60
CA ALA A 230 58.73 -59.33 35.45
C ALA A 230 57.78 -60.09 34.51
N ALA A 231 57.63 -61.42 34.47
CA ALA A 231 57.84 -62.53 35.41
C ALA A 231 59.00 -62.48 36.40
#